data_AF-A0A962W9T0-F1
#
_entry.id   AF-A0A962W9T0-F1
#
_cell.length_a   1.000
_cell.length_b   1.000
_cell.length_c   1.000
_cell.angle_alpha   90.00
_cell.angle_beta   90.00
_cell.angle_gamma   90.00
#
_symmetry.space_group_name_H-M   'P 1'
#
loop_
_entity.id
_entity.type
_entity.pdbx_description
1 polymer ?
#
loop_
_entity_poly.entity_id
_entity_poly.type
_entity_poly.pdbx_seq_one_letter_code
_entity_poly.pdbx_strand_id
1 'polypeptide(L)'
;MKRHVFLIPGFFGFANLGDFTYWGPAEHKLRALLNEAGMPASIHAVKSLPTASLRTRTRCLLETIARARPGGDAIIHLVGHSTGGLDARLLLTPTVKLHSRIDVEGIARQVRSSTSVATPHLGAPIASFFTGLLGRKLLKLLSVLTMLGLRGGELPLSLWARVAGIFAVPAAVGGNLAEQLYLQLLAD
;
A
#
# COMPACT_ATOMS: atom_id res chain seq x y z
N MET A 1 -17.29 -10.71 -22.31
CA MET A 1 -16.39 -9.80 -21.60
C MET A 1 -16.21 -10.24 -20.16
N LYS A 2 -15.00 -10.66 -19.78
CA LYS A 2 -14.66 -10.98 -18.37
C LYS A 2 -14.18 -9.71 -17.65
N ARG A 3 -14.67 -9.48 -16.42
CA ARG A 3 -14.26 -8.33 -15.59
C ARG A 3 -13.24 -8.76 -14.56
N HIS A 4 -12.17 -7.98 -14.44
CA HIS A 4 -11.13 -8.16 -13.45
C HIS A 4 -11.04 -6.91 -12.59
N VAL A 5 -11.04 -7.07 -11.27
CA VAL A 5 -10.82 -5.99 -10.30
C VAL A 5 -9.51 -6.27 -9.58
N PHE A 6 -8.57 -5.34 -9.62
CA PHE A 6 -7.30 -5.44 -8.90
C PHE A 6 -7.32 -4.48 -7.71
N LEU A 7 -7.22 -5.03 -6.50
CA LEU A 7 -7.16 -4.29 -5.26
C LEU A 7 -5.70 -4.03 -4.89
N ILE A 8 -5.29 -2.77 -4.92
CA ILE A 8 -3.89 -2.34 -4.81
C ILE A 8 -3.66 -1.71 -3.44
N PRO A 9 -2.89 -2.35 -2.56
CA PRO A 9 -2.77 -1.89 -1.19
C PRO A 9 -1.84 -0.67 -1.09
N GLY A 10 -1.91 0.00 0.06
CA GLY A 10 -1.14 1.19 0.38
C GLY A 10 0.24 0.93 0.96
N PHE A 11 0.76 1.95 1.65
CA PHE A 11 2.01 1.86 2.40
C PHE A 11 1.76 0.94 3.59
N PHE A 12 2.70 0.02 3.88
CA PHE A 12 2.43 -1.13 4.77
C PHE A 12 1.31 -2.05 4.31
N GLY A 13 1.07 -2.10 3.00
CA GLY A 13 0.14 -3.02 2.35
C GLY A 13 0.60 -4.48 2.40
N PHE A 14 0.58 -5.09 3.59
CA PHE A 14 0.86 -6.51 3.75
C PHE A 14 -0.23 -7.32 3.05
N ALA A 15 0.13 -8.45 2.45
CA ALA A 15 -0.92 -9.39 2.01
C ALA A 15 -1.70 -9.90 3.24
N ASN A 16 -0.97 -10.24 4.31
CA ASN A 16 -1.47 -10.71 5.61
C ASN A 16 -0.62 -10.09 6.74
N LEU A 17 -1.23 -9.69 7.86
CA LEU A 17 -0.56 -9.41 9.13
C LEU A 17 -1.20 -10.29 10.21
N GLY A 18 -0.56 -11.42 10.54
CA GLY A 18 -1.23 -12.47 11.31
C GLY A 18 -2.47 -12.97 10.57
N ASP A 19 -3.61 -13.01 11.26
CA ASP A 19 -4.91 -13.41 10.69
C ASP A 19 -5.58 -12.30 9.85
N PHE A 20 -5.03 -11.08 9.86
CA PHE A 20 -5.63 -9.95 9.15
C PHE A 20 -5.19 -9.94 7.69
N THR A 21 -6.10 -10.29 6.79
CA THR A 21 -5.95 -10.09 5.34
C THR A 21 -6.32 -8.66 5.00
N TYR A 22 -5.42 -7.90 4.38
CA TYR A 22 -5.61 -6.47 4.11
C TYR A 22 -6.92 -6.15 3.40
N TRP A 23 -7.35 -7.04 2.50
CA TRP A 23 -8.56 -6.90 1.73
C TRP A 23 -9.69 -7.84 2.15
N GLY A 24 -9.52 -8.74 3.13
CA GLY A 24 -10.47 -9.86 3.34
C GLY A 24 -11.94 -9.42 3.43
N PRO A 25 -12.32 -8.57 4.41
CA PRO A 25 -13.69 -8.09 4.54
C PRO A 25 -14.17 -7.28 3.31
N ALA A 26 -13.30 -6.43 2.76
CA ALA A 26 -13.63 -5.57 1.64
C ALA A 26 -13.83 -6.35 0.34
N GLU A 27 -13.00 -7.35 0.07
CA GLU A 27 -13.10 -8.25 -1.07
C GLU A 27 -14.41 -9.05 -1.01
N HIS A 28 -14.72 -9.62 0.15
CA HIS A 28 -15.95 -10.40 0.33
C HIS A 28 -17.19 -9.55 0.07
N LYS A 29 -17.25 -8.35 0.68
CA LYS A 29 -18.38 -7.44 0.49
C LYS A 29 -18.48 -6.93 -0.96
N LEU A 30 -17.34 -6.58 -1.59
CA LEU A 30 -17.32 -6.15 -2.98
C LEU A 30 -17.82 -7.25 -3.92
N ARG A 31 -17.41 -8.50 -3.69
CA ARG A 31 -17.87 -9.65 -4.47
C ARG A 31 -19.38 -9.85 -4.36
N ALA A 32 -19.93 -9.76 -3.14
CA ALA A 32 -21.37 -9.86 -2.92
C ALA A 32 -22.13 -8.76 -3.67
N LEU A 33 -21.72 -7.49 -3.52
CA LEU A 33 -22.35 -6.36 -4.20
C LEU A 33 -22.30 -6.47 -5.72
N LEU A 34 -21.17 -6.92 -6.29
CA LEU A 34 -21.03 -7.11 -7.73
C LEU A 34 -21.91 -8.25 -8.25
N ASN A 35 -22.06 -9.33 -7.48
CA ASN A 35 -22.95 -10.44 -7.83
C ASN A 35 -24.43 -10.01 -7.77
N GLU A 36 -24.84 -9.31 -6.72
CA GLU A 36 -26.20 -8.76 -6.56
C GLU A 36 -26.55 -7.80 -7.70
N ALA A 37 -25.59 -7.01 -8.17
CA ALA A 37 -25.76 -6.10 -9.30
C ALA A 37 -25.68 -6.77 -10.68
N GLY A 38 -25.56 -8.11 -10.78
CA GLY A 38 -25.44 -8.82 -12.05
C GLY A 38 -24.13 -8.55 -12.80
N MET A 39 -23.08 -8.11 -12.10
CA MET A 39 -21.77 -7.74 -12.65
C MET A 39 -20.63 -8.58 -12.05
N PRO A 40 -20.66 -9.93 -12.18
CA PRO A 40 -19.63 -10.77 -11.59
C PRO A 40 -18.24 -10.41 -12.13
N ALA A 41 -17.25 -10.43 -11.23
CA ALA A 41 -15.87 -10.11 -11.54
C ALA A 41 -14.87 -11.02 -10.80
N SER A 42 -13.74 -11.28 -11.44
CA SER A 42 -12.58 -11.88 -10.77
C SER A 42 -11.84 -10.78 -10.00
N ILE A 43 -11.90 -10.84 -8.67
CA ILE A 43 -11.21 -9.90 -7.79
C ILE A 43 -9.84 -10.46 -7.41
N HIS A 44 -8.81 -9.63 -7.51
CA HIS A 44 -7.40 -9.98 -7.30
C HIS A 44 -6.79 -9.03 -6.27
N ALA A 45 -6.36 -9.57 -5.12
CA ALA A 45 -5.56 -8.81 -4.16
C ALA A 45 -4.10 -8.74 -4.62
N VAL A 46 -3.60 -7.53 -4.88
CA VAL A 46 -2.21 -7.32 -5.34
C VAL A 46 -1.27 -7.42 -4.16
N LYS A 47 -0.35 -8.39 -4.22
CA LYS A 47 0.76 -8.48 -3.26
C LYS A 47 1.84 -7.47 -3.66
N SER A 48 2.17 -6.54 -2.77
CA SER A 48 3.19 -5.51 -3.00
C SER A 48 4.25 -5.49 -1.90
N LEU A 49 5.36 -4.80 -2.15
CA LEU A 49 6.40 -4.58 -1.15
C LEU A 49 6.07 -3.31 -0.33
N PRO A 50 5.88 -3.42 0.99
CA PRO A 50 5.20 -2.40 1.80
C PRO A 50 5.91 -1.05 1.85
N THR A 51 7.23 -1.04 1.69
CA THR A 51 8.09 0.15 1.81
C THR A 51 8.94 0.40 0.55
N ALA A 52 8.71 -0.35 -0.53
CA ALA A 52 9.44 -0.16 -1.77
C ALA A 52 8.99 1.11 -2.52
N SER A 53 9.83 1.57 -3.46
CA SER A 53 9.48 2.68 -4.34
C SER A 53 8.21 2.39 -5.13
N LEU A 54 7.48 3.46 -5.51
CA LEU A 54 6.27 3.36 -6.35
C LEU A 54 6.54 2.58 -7.64
N ARG A 55 7.69 2.76 -8.28
CA ARG A 55 8.08 2.02 -9.49
C ARG A 55 8.14 0.52 -9.24
N THR A 56 8.76 0.09 -8.14
CA THR A 56 8.86 -1.33 -7.78
C THR A 56 7.49 -1.92 -7.45
N ARG A 57 6.65 -1.19 -6.72
CA ARG A 57 5.29 -1.63 -6.40
C ARG A 57 4.38 -1.71 -7.62
N THR A 58 4.48 -0.73 -8.51
CA THR A 58 3.75 -0.71 -9.79
C THR A 58 4.14 -1.88 -10.68
N ARG A 59 5.40 -2.32 -10.63
CA ARG A 59 5.82 -3.56 -11.29
C ARG A 59 5.17 -4.81 -10.67
N CYS A 60 5.01 -4.89 -9.35
CA CYS A 60 4.24 -5.98 -8.71
C CYS A 60 2.77 -5.99 -9.15
N LEU A 61 2.16 -4.81 -9.34
CA LEU A 61 0.83 -4.67 -9.93
C LEU A 61 0.80 -5.21 -11.36
N LEU A 62 1.71 -4.77 -12.22
CA LEU A 62 1.85 -5.23 -13.61
C LEU A 62 1.99 -6.76 -13.69
N GLU A 63 2.86 -7.35 -12.88
CA GLU A 63 3.09 -8.80 -12.81
C GLU A 63 1.85 -9.56 -12.29
N THR A 64 1.09 -8.96 -11.38
CA THR A 64 -0.17 -9.55 -10.89
C THR A 64 -1.23 -9.57 -11.99
N ILE A 65 -1.36 -8.49 -12.76
CA ILE A 65 -2.27 -8.43 -13.90
C ILE A 65 -1.87 -9.46 -14.96
N ALA A 66 -0.58 -9.51 -15.33
CA ALA A 66 -0.09 -10.47 -16.31
C ALA A 66 -0.30 -11.93 -15.88
N ARG A 67 -0.10 -12.25 -14.59
CA ARG A 67 -0.36 -13.59 -14.04
C ARG A 67 -1.83 -13.98 -14.05
N ALA A 68 -2.74 -13.02 -13.91
CA ALA A 68 -4.18 -13.26 -14.02
C ALA A 68 -4.61 -13.60 -15.47
N ARG A 69 -3.73 -13.39 -16.46
CA ARG A 69 -3.94 -13.66 -17.89
C ARG A 69 -5.31 -13.16 -18.38
N PRO A 70 -5.63 -11.86 -18.22
CA PRO A 70 -6.85 -11.30 -18.78
C PRO A 70 -6.87 -11.55 -20.29
N GLY A 71 -8.00 -12.02 -20.82
CA GLY A 71 -8.19 -12.16 -22.26
C GLY A 71 -8.10 -10.81 -22.99
N GLY A 72 -7.96 -10.84 -24.32
CA GLY A 72 -7.90 -9.60 -25.12
C GLY A 72 -9.11 -8.68 -24.95
N ASP A 73 -10.30 -9.25 -24.70
CA ASP A 73 -11.58 -8.56 -24.48
C ASP A 73 -11.90 -8.28 -22.99
N ALA A 74 -10.95 -8.52 -22.09
CA ALA A 74 -11.16 -8.34 -20.66
C ALA A 74 -11.28 -6.86 -20.31
N ILE A 75 -12.12 -6.57 -19.31
CA ILE A 75 -12.25 -5.25 -18.71
C ILE A 75 -11.50 -5.25 -17.39
N ILE A 76 -10.52 -4.36 -17.25
CA ILE A 76 -9.74 -4.23 -16.02
C ILE A 76 -10.18 -2.99 -15.24
N HIS A 77 -10.41 -3.16 -13.93
CA HIS A 77 -10.67 -2.10 -12.98
C HIS A 77 -9.57 -2.11 -11.91
N LEU A 78 -8.94 -0.96 -11.68
CA LEU A 78 -7.94 -0.78 -10.63
C LEU A 78 -8.59 -0.06 -9.45
N VAL A 79 -8.37 -0.56 -8.25
CA VAL A 79 -8.81 0.09 -7.00
C VAL A 79 -7.61 0.21 -6.08
N GLY A 80 -7.09 1.43 -5.94
CA GLY A 80 -5.92 1.70 -5.11
C GLY A 80 -6.28 2.38 -3.80
N HIS A 81 -5.92 1.76 -2.68
CA HIS A 81 -6.05 2.39 -1.36
C HIS A 81 -4.73 3.05 -0.95
N SER A 82 -4.82 4.25 -0.35
CA SER A 82 -3.66 5.03 0.09
C SER A 82 -2.67 5.14 -1.07
N THR A 83 -1.37 4.85 -0.87
CA THR A 83 -0.37 4.91 -1.93
C THR A 83 -0.59 3.93 -3.10
N GLY A 84 -1.46 2.92 -2.96
CA GLY A 84 -1.83 2.02 -4.06
C GLY A 84 -2.53 2.74 -5.22
N GLY A 85 -3.21 3.87 -4.97
CA GLY A 85 -3.75 4.70 -6.04
C GLY A 85 -2.67 5.43 -6.85
N LEU A 86 -1.49 5.67 -6.26
CA LEU A 86 -0.33 6.16 -7.00
C LEU A 86 0.28 5.07 -7.86
N ASP A 87 0.31 3.82 -7.38
CA ASP A 87 0.77 2.68 -8.18
C ASP A 87 -0.13 2.50 -9.42
N ALA A 88 -1.46 2.58 -9.25
CA ALA A 88 -2.42 2.55 -10.36
C ALA A 88 -2.18 3.67 -11.37
N ARG A 89 -2.03 4.91 -10.88
CA ARG A 89 -1.75 6.08 -11.73
C ARG A 89 -0.41 5.95 -12.47
N LEU A 90 0.61 5.42 -11.81
CA LEU A 90 1.92 5.22 -12.42
C LEU A 90 1.87 4.15 -13.53
N LEU A 91 1.12 3.07 -13.33
CA LEU A 91 0.90 2.04 -14.37
C LEU A 91 0.27 2.64 -15.63
N LEU A 92 -0.69 3.55 -15.45
CA LEU A 92 -1.44 4.19 -16.54
C LEU A 92 -0.72 5.40 -17.16
N THR A 93 0.49 5.72 -16.69
CA THR A 93 1.26 6.83 -17.26
C THR A 93 1.81 6.42 -18.62
N PRO A 94 1.54 7.18 -19.70
CA PRO A 94 2.05 6.84 -21.03
C PRO A 94 3.57 6.70 -21.03
N THR A 95 4.08 5.69 -21.71
CA THR A 95 5.51 5.39 -21.86
C THR A 95 6.26 5.09 -20.56
N VAL A 96 5.54 4.75 -19.48
CA VAL A 96 6.16 4.46 -18.18
C VAL A 96 7.15 3.31 -18.27
N LYS A 97 8.37 3.54 -17.75
CA LYS A 97 9.43 2.53 -17.72
C LYS A 97 9.42 1.74 -16.41
N LEU A 98 8.78 0.58 -16.39
CA LEU A 98 8.75 -0.27 -15.18
C LEU A 98 9.88 -1.31 -15.10
N HIS A 99 10.84 -1.27 -16.03
CA HIS A 99 11.93 -2.24 -16.15
C HIS A 99 11.42 -3.70 -16.15
N SER A 100 10.38 -3.94 -16.96
CA SER A 100 9.77 -5.24 -17.17
C SER A 100 9.74 -5.57 -18.66
N ARG A 101 9.69 -6.86 -19.00
CA ARG A 101 9.48 -7.35 -20.38
C ARG A 101 7.99 -7.42 -20.75
N ILE A 102 7.09 -7.19 -19.79
CA ILE A 102 5.65 -7.20 -20.01
C ILE A 102 5.24 -5.93 -20.77
N ASP A 103 4.36 -6.07 -21.76
CA ASP A 103 3.75 -4.94 -22.48
C ASP A 103 2.81 -4.15 -21.54
N VAL A 104 3.34 -3.05 -21.00
CA VAL A 104 2.60 -2.16 -20.10
C VAL A 104 1.46 -1.45 -20.81
N GLU A 105 1.69 -1.00 -22.05
CA GLU A 105 0.71 -0.24 -22.83
C GLU A 105 -0.47 -1.14 -23.25
N GLY A 106 -0.19 -2.39 -23.60
CA GLY A 106 -1.22 -3.39 -23.84
C GLY A 106 -2.15 -3.60 -22.65
N ILE A 107 -1.59 -3.72 -21.45
CA ILE A 107 -2.37 -3.83 -20.21
C ILE A 107 -3.13 -2.53 -19.92
N ALA A 108 -2.47 -1.37 -20.03
CA ALA A 108 -3.08 -0.07 -19.75
C ALA A 108 -4.31 0.20 -20.64
N ARG A 109 -4.29 -0.22 -21.91
CA ARG A 109 -5.44 -0.11 -22.83
C ARG A 109 -6.67 -0.92 -22.39
N GLN A 110 -6.49 -2.00 -21.64
CA GLN A 110 -7.59 -2.81 -21.11
C GLN A 110 -8.19 -2.23 -19.82
N VAL A 111 -7.54 -1.23 -19.22
CA VAL A 111 -8.00 -0.60 -17.98
C VAL A 111 -9.12 0.39 -18.29
N ARG A 112 -10.32 0.09 -17.78
CA ARG A 112 -11.52 0.91 -17.95
C ARG A 112 -11.74 1.90 -16.83
N SER A 113 -11.24 1.61 -15.64
CA SER A 113 -11.29 2.56 -14.53
C SER A 113 -10.10 2.40 -13.58
N SER A 114 -9.75 3.51 -12.93
CA SER A 114 -8.80 3.57 -11.83
C SER A 114 -9.40 4.39 -10.70
N THR A 115 -9.81 3.70 -9.63
CA THR A 115 -10.43 4.30 -8.44
C THR A 115 -9.39 4.46 -7.35
N SER A 116 -9.26 5.66 -6.81
CA SER A 116 -8.38 5.96 -5.68
C SER A 116 -9.18 6.13 -4.40
N VAL A 117 -8.76 5.47 -3.33
CA VAL A 117 -9.39 5.52 -2.00
C VAL A 117 -8.37 6.05 -1.01
N ALA A 118 -8.60 7.23 -0.45
CA ALA A 118 -7.68 7.90 0.48
C ALA A 118 -6.23 8.03 -0.05
N THR A 119 -6.06 8.20 -1.36
CA THR A 119 -4.73 8.26 -1.98
C THR A 119 -4.08 9.64 -1.82
N PRO A 120 -2.83 9.72 -1.33
CA PRO A 120 -2.11 10.98 -1.20
C PRO A 120 -1.57 11.45 -2.56
N HIS A 121 -2.45 11.90 -3.45
CA HIS A 121 -2.07 12.35 -4.80
C HIS A 121 -1.09 13.52 -4.82
N LEU A 122 -1.10 14.34 -3.77
CA LEU A 122 -0.23 15.50 -3.58
C LEU A 122 0.83 15.24 -2.49
N GLY A 123 1.06 13.98 -2.14
CA GLY A 123 1.82 13.61 -0.96
C GLY A 123 0.98 13.67 0.32
N ALA A 124 1.62 13.32 1.43
CA ALA A 124 1.02 13.41 2.76
C ALA A 124 2.05 14.07 3.69
N PRO A 125 1.67 15.05 4.53
CA PRO A 125 2.61 15.70 5.45
C PRO A 125 3.37 14.72 6.36
N ILE A 126 2.72 13.60 6.73
CA ILE A 126 3.33 12.51 7.50
C ILE A 126 4.49 11.81 6.77
N ALA A 127 4.60 11.95 5.44
CA ALA A 127 5.75 11.43 4.69
C ALA A 127 7.05 12.15 5.09
N SER A 128 7.00 13.45 5.39
CA SER A 128 8.15 14.22 5.85
C SER A 128 8.70 13.67 7.17
N PHE A 129 7.83 13.21 8.08
CA PHE A 129 8.23 12.53 9.31
C PHE A 129 9.05 11.25 9.04
N PHE A 130 8.69 10.49 8.00
CA PHE A 130 9.41 9.29 7.60
C PHE A 130 10.75 9.54 6.89
N THR A 131 10.96 10.74 6.34
CA THR A 131 12.24 11.10 5.70
C THR A 131 13.35 11.44 6.70
N GLY A 132 12.99 11.79 7.94
CA GLY A 132 13.93 12.05 9.04
C GLY A 132 14.62 10.79 9.59
N LEU A 133 15.68 10.98 10.38
CA LEU A 133 16.50 9.90 10.96
C LEU A 133 15.69 8.91 11.82
N LEU A 134 14.76 9.41 12.64
CA LEU A 134 13.83 8.57 13.41
C LEU A 134 12.85 7.83 12.50
N GLY A 135 12.31 8.51 11.50
CA GLY A 135 11.40 7.94 10.51
C GLY A 135 12.01 6.76 9.76
N ARG A 136 13.25 6.88 9.29
CA ARG A 136 13.98 5.79 8.61
C ARG A 136 14.25 4.60 9.54
N LYS A 137 14.55 4.84 10.82
CA LYS A 137 14.73 3.78 11.83
C LYS A 137 13.42 3.07 12.13
N LEU A 138 12.32 3.80 12.26
CA LEU A 138 10.97 3.26 12.45
C LEU A 138 10.52 2.43 11.24
N LEU A 139 10.75 2.92 10.01
CA LEU A 139 10.44 2.16 8.80
C LEU A 139 11.24 0.86 8.69
N LYS A 140 12.53 0.89 9.05
CA LYS A 140 13.36 -0.33 9.12
C LYS A 140 12.83 -1.29 10.19
N LEU A 141 12.51 -0.79 11.38
CA LEU A 141 11.98 -1.61 12.48
C LEU A 141 10.63 -2.24 12.10
N LEU A 142 9.69 -1.45 11.57
CA LEU A 142 8.41 -1.93 11.08
C LEU A 142 8.59 -2.93 9.93
N SER A 143 9.51 -2.68 8.99
CA SER A 143 9.78 -3.62 7.89
C SER A 143 10.34 -4.97 8.40
N VAL A 144 11.24 -4.94 9.38
CA VAL A 144 11.79 -6.16 10.01
C VAL A 144 10.70 -6.89 10.79
N LEU A 145 9.92 -6.15 11.58
CA LEU A 145 8.77 -6.67 12.32
C LEU A 145 7.74 -7.34 11.42
N THR A 146 7.41 -6.68 10.32
CA THR A 146 6.57 -7.25 9.27
C THR A 146 7.17 -8.53 8.72
N MET A 147 8.45 -8.51 8.35
CA MET A 147 9.10 -9.66 7.72
C MET A 147 9.15 -10.86 8.67
N LEU A 148 9.33 -10.62 9.98
CA LEU A 148 9.30 -11.62 11.03
C LEU A 148 7.87 -12.13 11.29
N GLY A 149 6.87 -11.24 11.34
CA GLY A 149 5.46 -11.64 11.47
C GLY A 149 4.95 -12.46 10.28
N LEU A 150 5.44 -12.17 9.07
CA LEU A 150 5.14 -12.95 7.85
C LEU A 150 5.84 -14.32 7.80
N ARG A 151 6.91 -14.54 8.57
CA ARG A 151 7.73 -15.76 8.53
C ARG A 151 7.61 -16.66 9.75
N GLY A 152 7.19 -16.14 10.91
CA GLY A 152 7.44 -16.82 12.19
C GLY A 152 6.27 -16.92 13.18
N GLY A 153 5.08 -16.41 12.87
CA GLY A 153 3.87 -16.62 13.69
C GLY A 153 3.82 -15.93 15.05
N GLU A 154 4.93 -15.74 15.76
CA GLU A 154 4.94 -15.12 17.10
C GLU A 154 6.09 -14.13 17.24
N LEU A 155 5.74 -12.87 17.53
CA LEU A 155 6.70 -11.82 17.86
C LEU A 155 6.75 -11.67 19.39
N PRO A 156 7.96 -11.56 20.00
CA PRO A 156 8.08 -11.36 21.44
C PRO A 156 7.30 -10.10 21.90
N LEU A 157 6.57 -10.21 23.02
CA LEU A 157 5.79 -9.09 23.61
C LEU A 157 6.61 -7.80 23.79
N SER A 158 7.91 -7.93 24.06
CA SER A 158 8.83 -6.81 24.21
C SER A 158 8.95 -5.94 22.95
N LEU A 159 8.74 -6.55 21.78
CA LEU A 159 8.79 -5.87 20.49
C LEU A 159 7.46 -5.14 20.21
N TRP A 160 6.32 -5.73 20.61
CA TRP A 160 5.02 -5.06 20.60
C TRP A 160 5.01 -3.84 21.53
N ALA A 161 5.58 -3.95 22.72
CA ALA A 161 5.71 -2.83 23.67
C ALA A 161 6.54 -1.67 23.09
N ARG A 162 7.62 -1.98 22.33
CA ARG A 162 8.42 -0.96 21.63
C ARG A 162 7.66 -0.26 20.51
N VAL A 163 6.82 -0.98 19.77
CA VAL A 163 5.95 -0.37 18.74
C VAL A 163 4.88 0.50 19.39
N ALA A 164 4.22 -0.02 20.43
CA ALA A 164 3.22 0.72 21.19
C ALA A 164 3.80 2.00 21.78
N GLY A 165 5.03 1.97 22.32
CA GLY A 165 5.71 3.16 22.85
C GLY A 165 5.98 4.27 21.82
N ILE A 166 6.04 3.93 20.53
CA ILE A 166 6.22 4.91 19.45
C ILE A 166 4.89 5.58 19.09
N PHE A 167 3.77 4.87 19.22
CA PHE A 167 2.42 5.42 19.03
C PHE A 167 1.80 6.00 20.31
N ALA A 168 2.37 5.69 21.48
CA ALA A 168 1.96 6.21 22.78
C ALA A 168 2.50 7.62 23.06
N VAL A 169 3.28 8.21 22.16
CA VAL A 169 3.51 9.66 22.17
C VAL A 169 2.16 10.31 21.83
N PRO A 170 1.48 10.97 22.79
CA PRO A 170 0.14 11.46 22.54
C PRO A 170 0.15 12.47 21.39
N ALA A 171 -0.80 12.34 20.47
CA ALA A 171 -1.18 13.37 19.51
C ALA A 171 -1.86 14.58 20.19
N ALA A 172 -1.48 14.88 21.43
CA ALA A 172 -2.05 15.90 22.29
C ALA A 172 -0.94 16.59 23.12
N VAL A 173 0.17 16.99 22.49
CA VAL A 173 1.03 18.06 23.02
C VAL A 173 1.47 18.90 21.82
N GLY A 174 0.62 19.86 21.46
CA GLY A 174 0.97 20.90 20.53
C GLY A 174 2.08 21.79 21.08
N GLY A 175 3.01 22.16 20.22
CA GLY A 175 3.84 23.38 20.32
C GLY A 175 4.99 23.36 21.32
N ASN A 176 4.73 23.22 22.62
CA ASN A 176 5.62 23.83 23.61
C ASN A 176 6.78 22.95 24.13
N LEU A 177 6.65 21.62 24.14
CA LEU A 177 7.67 20.78 24.78
C LEU A 177 8.95 20.62 23.94
N ALA A 178 8.79 20.58 22.62
CA ALA A 178 9.91 20.48 21.68
C ALA A 178 10.72 21.78 21.63
N GLU A 179 10.05 22.93 21.74
CA GLU A 179 10.68 24.25 21.78
C GLU A 179 11.39 24.49 23.12
N GLN A 180 10.80 24.04 24.24
CA GLN A 180 11.45 24.07 25.55
C GLN A 180 12.70 23.18 25.64
N LEU A 181 12.67 21.98 25.05
CA LEU A 181 13.86 21.12 24.98
C LEU A 181 14.97 21.72 24.10
N TYR A 182 14.58 22.39 23.00
CA TYR A 182 15.53 23.04 22.10
C TYR A 182 16.23 24.23 22.76
N LEU A 183 15.50 25.03 23.55
CA LEU A 183 16.07 26.17 24.28
C LEU A 183 16.94 25.74 25.47
N GLN A 184 16.61 24.65 26.16
CA GLN A 184 17.47 24.10 27.22
C GLN A 184 18.80 23.53 26.69
N LEU A 185 18.80 22.90 25.52
CA LEU A 185 20.01 22.35 24.90
C LEU A 185 20.94 23.40 24.27
N LEU A 186 20.49 24.65 24.14
CA LEU A 186 21.29 25.78 23.68
C LEU A 186 21.86 26.61 24.84
N ALA A 187 21.47 26.31 26.08
CA ALA A 187 21.91 27.02 27.28
C ALA A 187 23.07 26.35 28.02
N ASP A 188 23.55 25.20 27.53
CA ASP A 188 24.77 24.51 27.99
C ASP A 188 25.85 24.46 26.88
#